data_AF-A0A7X8L313-F1
#
_entry.id   AF-A0A7X8L313-F1
#
_cell.length_a   1.000
_cell.length_b   1.000
_cell.length_c   1.000
_cell.angle_alpha   90.00
_cell.angle_beta   90.00
_cell.angle_gamma   90.00
#
_symmetry.space_group_name_H-M   'P 1'
#
loop_
_entity.id
_entity.type
_entity.pdbx_description
1 polymer ?
#
loop_
_entity_poly.entity_id
_entity_poly.type
_entity_poly.pdbx_seq_one_letter_code
_entity_poly.pdbx_strand_id
1 'polypeptide(L)'
;MLLEFRTKNYKSFKEELIFSMSPAQKQKGLDYSVLHQKIGSKEYKGLSSAVIYGPNASGKTNIIGAMDTFKSIVLRGNIRNSDERNSPNAAASLLELVPNNASLEHEPVTFYIKFIEANIVIEYSLSADLGAFLDTDNKRKIVHESLIINEKPIFLRNESLEVFSLDVIKELLVNEFEENSKSAIQLAKSNLNDEELFLSHGFKNMFSSKLVTIINNWLENKFMVIYRADSLQLIRKFAGPKKKSVYIEKTLNEAANYFGINSNALGYVVPEDNTADIKLCSIFNKSDKGES
;
A
#
# COMPACT_ATOMS: atom_id res chain seq x y z
N MET A 1 -5.86 5.66 -7.32
CA MET A 1 -4.92 5.57 -8.46
C MET A 1 -3.51 5.86 -7.96
N LEU A 2 -2.58 4.91 -8.04
CA LEU A 2 -1.16 5.18 -7.75
C LEU A 2 -0.56 5.99 -8.90
N LEU A 3 0.19 7.04 -8.60
CA LEU A 3 0.89 7.87 -9.58
C LEU A 3 2.40 7.70 -9.49
N GLU A 4 2.93 7.56 -8.28
CA GLU A 4 4.37 7.45 -8.08
C GLU A 4 4.72 6.80 -6.75
N PHE A 5 5.80 6.03 -6.74
CA PHE A 5 6.44 5.51 -5.53
C PHE A 5 7.94 5.72 -5.63
N ARG A 6 8.60 6.16 -4.56
CA ARG A 6 10.06 6.26 -4.49
C ARG A 6 10.59 5.61 -3.25
N THR A 7 11.82 5.12 -3.34
CA THR A 7 12.57 4.69 -2.16
C THR A 7 14.06 4.93 -2.34
N LYS A 8 14.76 5.22 -1.26
CA LYS A 8 16.23 5.35 -1.21
C LYS A 8 16.74 4.56 -0.01
N ASN A 9 17.95 4.02 -0.13
CA ASN A 9 18.62 3.23 0.90
C ASN A 9 17.81 2.01 1.36
N TYR A 10 17.10 1.35 0.43
CA TYR A 10 16.28 0.17 0.69
C TYR A 10 16.91 -1.09 0.10
N LYS A 11 17.36 -2.03 0.95
CA LYS A 11 17.94 -3.32 0.56
C LYS A 11 18.99 -3.24 -0.56
N SER A 12 18.60 -3.49 -1.81
CA SER A 12 19.52 -3.43 -2.97
C SER A 12 19.63 -2.03 -3.60
N PHE A 13 18.78 -1.09 -3.22
CA PHE A 13 18.75 0.27 -3.75
C PHE A 13 19.48 1.21 -2.80
N LYS A 14 20.73 1.55 -3.12
CA LYS A 14 21.46 2.59 -2.40
C LYS A 14 20.92 3.96 -2.78
N GLU A 15 20.92 4.23 -4.08
CA GLU A 15 20.37 5.45 -4.67
C GLU A 15 18.84 5.43 -4.76
N GLU A 16 18.26 6.59 -5.05
CA GLU A 16 16.82 6.75 -5.21
C GLU A 16 16.29 5.95 -6.41
N LEU A 17 15.33 5.07 -6.13
CA LEU A 17 14.49 4.42 -7.13
C LEU A 17 13.20 5.24 -7.29
N ILE A 18 12.85 5.56 -8.54
CA ILE A 18 11.58 6.23 -8.88
C ILE A 18 10.73 5.27 -9.73
N PHE A 19 9.60 4.83 -9.18
CA PHE A 19 8.59 4.07 -9.90
C PHE A 19 7.42 5.00 -10.25
N SER A 20 7.42 5.52 -11.48
CA SER A 20 6.36 6.41 -11.97
C SER A 20 5.31 5.66 -12.79
N MET A 21 4.05 5.90 -12.45
CA MET A 21 2.88 5.49 -13.22
C MET A 21 2.35 6.65 -14.07
N SER A 22 3.04 7.78 -14.16
CA SER A 22 2.62 8.88 -15.03
C SER A 22 3.07 8.62 -16.48
N PRO A 23 2.19 8.81 -17.49
CA PRO A 23 2.57 8.58 -18.88
C PRO A 23 3.65 9.55 -19.34
N ALA A 24 4.61 9.07 -20.13
CA ALA A 24 5.63 9.93 -20.72
C ALA A 24 5.01 10.87 -21.76
N GLN A 25 5.44 12.14 -21.79
CA GLN A 25 4.86 13.19 -22.65
C GLN A 25 4.79 12.87 -24.16
N LYS A 26 5.61 11.92 -24.65
CA LYS A 26 5.74 11.58 -26.08
C LYS A 26 5.14 10.22 -26.46
N GLN A 27 4.58 9.45 -25.53
CA GLN A 27 3.94 8.18 -25.86
C GLN A 27 2.54 8.42 -26.46
N LYS A 28 2.34 7.93 -27.69
CA LYS A 28 1.04 7.94 -28.40
C LYS A 28 0.49 6.51 -28.46
N GLY A 29 -0.84 6.36 -28.53
CA GLY A 29 -1.49 5.05 -28.71
C GLY A 29 -1.75 4.26 -27.43
N LEU A 30 -1.55 4.87 -26.25
CA LEU A 30 -1.91 4.30 -24.95
C LEU A 30 -3.22 4.90 -24.40
N ASP A 31 -3.97 5.67 -25.20
CA ASP A 31 -5.13 6.43 -24.74
C ASP A 31 -6.20 5.54 -24.07
N TYR A 32 -6.33 4.27 -24.49
CA TYR A 32 -7.24 3.30 -23.88
C TYR A 32 -6.74 2.68 -22.56
N SER A 33 -5.46 2.84 -22.23
CA SER A 33 -4.79 2.30 -21.04
C SER A 33 -4.33 3.39 -20.06
N VAL A 34 -4.70 4.64 -20.31
CA VAL A 34 -4.44 5.76 -19.42
C VAL A 34 -5.72 6.09 -18.65
N LEU A 35 -5.59 6.12 -17.34
CA LEU A 35 -6.60 6.61 -16.42
C LEU A 35 -6.52 8.13 -16.37
N HIS A 36 -7.68 8.78 -16.43
CA HIS A 36 -7.81 10.23 -16.35
C HIS A 36 -8.61 10.60 -15.12
N GLN A 37 -8.11 11.55 -14.33
CA GLN A 37 -8.82 12.10 -13.19
C GLN A 37 -8.65 13.61 -13.15
N LYS A 38 -9.75 14.35 -13.26
CA LYS A 38 -9.76 15.80 -13.11
C LYS A 38 -9.97 16.17 -11.64
N ILE A 39 -9.08 17.01 -11.09
CA ILE A 39 -9.18 17.55 -9.73
C ILE A 39 -8.96 19.05 -9.82
N GLY A 40 -9.99 19.82 -9.48
CA GLY A 40 -10.02 21.27 -9.73
C GLY A 40 -9.80 21.59 -11.21
N SER A 41 -8.80 22.41 -11.50
CA SER A 41 -8.40 22.78 -12.87
C SER A 41 -7.41 21.81 -13.53
N LYS A 42 -6.84 20.86 -12.77
CA LYS A 42 -5.79 19.97 -13.25
C LYS A 42 -6.33 18.60 -13.66
N GLU A 43 -5.74 18.05 -14.70
CA GLU A 43 -5.96 16.67 -15.13
C GLU A 43 -4.75 15.83 -14.75
N TYR A 44 -4.97 14.78 -13.97
CA TYR A 44 -3.98 13.78 -13.61
C TYR A 44 -4.15 12.56 -14.50
N LYS A 45 -3.03 12.04 -15.00
CA LYS A 45 -2.98 10.87 -15.86
C LYS A 45 -2.15 9.78 -15.20
N GLY A 46 -2.66 8.55 -15.21
CA GLY A 46 -1.95 7.39 -14.67
C GLY A 46 -2.04 6.20 -15.63
N LEU A 47 -0.98 5.41 -15.73
CA LEU A 47 -0.96 4.16 -16.46
C LEU A 47 -1.83 3.13 -15.71
N SER A 48 -2.55 2.29 -16.45
CA SER A 48 -3.36 1.22 -15.86
C SER A 48 -2.52 0.00 -15.44
N SER A 49 -1.33 -0.17 -16.01
CA SER A 49 -0.45 -1.31 -15.78
C SER A 49 1.01 -0.94 -16.05
N ALA A 50 1.92 -1.61 -15.35
CA ALA A 50 3.36 -1.56 -15.61
C ALA A 50 3.96 -2.97 -15.50
N VAL A 51 4.97 -3.25 -16.32
CA VAL A 51 5.70 -4.52 -16.31
C VAL A 51 7.16 -4.24 -15.96
N ILE A 52 7.67 -4.91 -14.93
CA ILE A 52 9.06 -4.79 -14.47
C ILE A 52 9.80 -6.07 -14.87
N TYR A 53 10.79 -5.94 -15.75
CA TYR A 53 11.63 -7.03 -16.20
C TYR A 53 13.12 -6.67 -16.02
N GLY A 54 13.97 -7.69 -16.03
CA GLY A 54 15.40 -7.54 -15.80
C GLY A 54 16.05 -8.85 -15.35
N PRO A 55 17.39 -8.91 -15.27
CA PRO A 55 18.13 -10.11 -14.88
C PRO A 55 17.71 -10.68 -13.51
N ASN A 56 18.03 -11.95 -13.25
CA ASN A 56 17.87 -12.53 -11.92
C ASN A 56 18.67 -11.73 -10.88
N ALA A 57 18.13 -11.62 -9.67
CA ALA A 57 18.72 -10.84 -8.56
C ALA A 57 18.91 -9.32 -8.82
N SER A 58 18.34 -8.76 -9.87
CA SER A 58 18.44 -7.31 -10.17
C SER A 58 17.59 -6.39 -9.27
N GLY A 59 17.03 -6.89 -8.17
CA GLY A 59 16.24 -6.09 -7.22
C GLY A 59 14.76 -5.90 -7.56
N LYS A 60 14.21 -6.54 -8.61
CA LYS A 60 12.77 -6.42 -8.98
C LYS A 60 11.81 -6.69 -7.80
N THR A 61 12.07 -7.78 -7.07
CA THR A 61 11.27 -8.14 -5.88
C THR A 61 11.42 -7.12 -4.75
N ASN A 62 12.56 -6.42 -4.66
CA ASN A 62 12.75 -5.38 -3.64
C ASN A 62 11.90 -4.14 -3.92
N ILE A 63 11.47 -3.88 -5.16
CA ILE A 63 10.51 -2.81 -5.46
C ILE A 63 9.17 -3.10 -4.76
N ILE A 64 8.66 -4.32 -4.94
CA ILE A 64 7.43 -4.79 -4.28
C ILE A 64 7.62 -4.86 -2.76
N GLY A 65 8.79 -5.32 -2.30
CA GLY A 65 9.13 -5.33 -0.88
C GLY A 65 9.15 -3.93 -0.25
N ALA A 66 9.66 -2.93 -0.96
CA ALA A 66 9.68 -1.55 -0.48
C ALA A 66 8.26 -0.99 -0.30
N MET A 67 7.38 -1.27 -1.26
CA MET A 67 5.97 -0.91 -1.18
C MET A 67 5.27 -1.57 0.02
N ASP A 68 5.55 -2.85 0.26
CA ASP A 68 5.01 -3.60 1.39
C ASP A 68 5.53 -3.11 2.75
N THR A 69 6.84 -2.87 2.85
CA THR A 69 7.48 -2.29 4.05
C THR A 69 6.89 -0.91 4.35
N PHE A 70 6.81 -0.04 3.34
CA PHE A 70 6.21 1.30 3.48
C PHE A 70 4.76 1.21 3.98
N LYS A 71 3.92 0.40 3.31
CA LYS A 71 2.53 0.17 3.70
C LYS A 71 2.43 -0.28 5.16
N SER A 72 3.28 -1.23 5.56
CA SER A 72 3.28 -1.78 6.92
C SER A 72 3.69 -0.74 7.97
N ILE A 73 4.70 0.08 7.69
CA ILE A 73 5.12 1.17 8.59
C ILE A 73 4.00 2.20 8.78
N VAL A 74 3.36 2.64 7.68
CA VAL A 74 2.31 3.66 7.75
C VAL A 74 1.08 3.15 8.49
N LEU A 75 0.62 1.94 8.17
CA LEU A 75 -0.55 1.34 8.83
C LEU A 75 -0.30 1.05 10.32
N ARG A 76 0.93 0.63 10.67
CA ARG A 76 1.34 0.45 12.07
C ARG A 76 1.50 1.78 12.82
N GLY A 77 1.87 2.85 12.11
CA GLY A 77 2.04 4.18 12.67
C GLY A 77 3.35 4.40 13.43
N ASN A 78 4.32 3.49 13.34
CA ASN A 78 5.61 3.62 13.99
C ASN A 78 6.74 2.83 13.29
N ILE A 79 7.98 3.19 13.61
CA ILE A 79 9.21 2.53 13.12
C ILE A 79 9.76 1.48 14.10
N ARG A 80 8.89 0.81 14.85
CA ARG A 80 9.26 -0.33 15.72
C ARG A 80 9.14 -1.64 14.96
N ASN A 81 9.81 -2.68 15.46
CA ASN A 81 9.56 -4.04 14.97
C ASN A 81 8.17 -4.50 15.40
N SER A 82 7.61 -5.44 14.65
CA SER A 82 6.31 -6.06 14.95
C SER A 82 6.46 -7.57 15.03
N ASP A 83 5.82 -8.16 16.04
CA ASP A 83 5.73 -9.62 16.17
C ASP A 83 4.73 -10.22 15.17
N GLU A 84 3.87 -9.40 14.59
CA GLU A 84 2.91 -9.82 13.57
C GLU A 84 3.60 -10.07 12.23
N ARG A 85 3.63 -11.33 11.81
CA ARG A 85 4.19 -11.76 10.51
C ARG A 85 3.09 -11.91 9.47
N ASN A 86 2.37 -10.81 9.23
CA ASN A 86 1.26 -10.78 8.26
C ASN A 86 1.75 -10.69 6.80
N SER A 87 3.04 -10.42 6.58
CA SER A 87 3.66 -10.38 5.26
C SER A 87 4.80 -11.39 5.14
N PRO A 88 4.95 -12.06 3.97
CA PRO A 88 6.12 -12.91 3.70
C PRO A 88 7.42 -12.10 3.50
N ASN A 89 7.35 -10.77 3.41
CA ASN A 89 8.52 -9.89 3.40
C ASN A 89 8.93 -9.56 4.85
N ALA A 90 9.98 -10.20 5.34
CA ALA A 90 10.46 -10.00 6.71
C ALA A 90 10.77 -8.53 7.05
N ALA A 91 11.20 -7.73 6.08
CA ALA A 91 11.52 -6.32 6.26
C ALA A 91 10.28 -5.42 6.50
N ALA A 92 9.06 -5.96 6.42
CA ALA A 92 7.85 -5.28 6.86
C ALA A 92 7.70 -5.28 8.40
N SER A 93 8.23 -6.31 9.05
CA SER A 93 8.14 -6.52 10.50
C SER A 93 9.47 -6.28 11.23
N LEU A 94 10.62 -6.50 10.57
CA LEU A 94 11.97 -6.36 11.11
C LEU A 94 12.72 -5.26 10.35
N LEU A 95 12.75 -4.04 10.90
CA LEU A 95 13.21 -2.87 10.16
C LEU A 95 14.74 -2.78 10.02
N GLU A 96 15.50 -3.52 10.83
CA GLU A 96 16.95 -3.70 10.65
C GLU A 96 17.30 -4.42 9.34
N LEU A 97 16.32 -5.04 8.67
CA LEU A 97 16.45 -5.66 7.36
C LEU A 97 16.14 -4.71 6.19
N VAL A 98 15.81 -3.46 6.48
CA VAL A 98 15.39 -2.45 5.49
C VAL A 98 16.57 -1.69 4.88
N PRO A 99 17.56 -1.18 5.67
CA PRO A 99 18.68 -0.41 5.14
C PRO A 99 19.44 -1.15 4.04
N ASN A 100 20.13 -0.40 3.17
CA ASN A 100 20.95 -1.01 2.14
C ASN A 100 22.04 -1.90 2.76
N ASN A 101 22.18 -3.12 2.26
CA ASN A 101 23.10 -4.11 2.82
C ASN A 101 24.58 -3.84 2.53
N ALA A 102 24.87 -2.96 1.57
CA ALA A 102 26.22 -2.56 1.21
C ALA A 102 26.60 -1.17 1.74
N SER A 103 25.67 -0.46 2.40
CA SER A 103 25.97 0.83 3.01
C SER A 103 26.68 0.61 4.34
N LEU A 104 27.90 1.16 4.44
CA LEU A 104 28.66 1.23 5.69
C LEU A 104 28.34 2.51 6.48
N GLU A 105 27.66 3.45 5.85
CA GLU A 105 27.23 4.72 6.46
C GLU A 105 25.79 4.61 6.93
N HIS A 106 25.49 5.26 8.06
CA HIS A 106 24.15 5.42 8.60
C HIS A 106 23.37 6.46 7.77
N GLU A 107 22.88 6.04 6.62
CA GLU A 107 21.98 6.83 5.79
C GLU A 107 20.50 6.56 6.17
N PRO A 108 19.64 7.59 6.24
CA PRO A 108 18.21 7.38 6.43
C PRO A 108 17.57 6.61 5.26
N VAL A 109 16.65 5.70 5.58
CA VAL A 109 15.79 5.06 4.59
C VAL A 109 14.63 5.99 4.27
N THR A 110 14.42 6.25 2.98
CA THR A 110 13.37 7.18 2.53
C THR A 110 12.33 6.47 1.69
N PHE A 111 11.07 6.85 1.89
CA PHE A 111 9.92 6.41 1.11
C PHE A 111 9.09 7.63 0.69
N TYR A 112 8.54 7.57 -0.52
CA TYR A 112 7.58 8.54 -1.01
C TYR A 112 6.48 7.83 -1.77
N ILE A 113 5.24 8.28 -1.62
CA ILE A 113 4.11 7.82 -2.41
C ILE A 113 3.24 8.99 -2.84
N LYS A 114 2.78 8.94 -4.09
CA LYS A 114 1.79 9.85 -4.66
C LYS A 114 0.64 9.05 -5.24
N PHE A 115 -0.57 9.36 -4.79
CA PHE A 115 -1.77 8.68 -5.26
C PHE A 115 -2.99 9.59 -5.21
N ILE A 116 -4.06 9.14 -5.87
CA ILE A 116 -5.37 9.77 -5.84
C ILE A 116 -6.37 8.84 -5.19
N GLU A 117 -7.12 9.38 -4.24
CA GLU A 117 -8.27 8.74 -3.60
C GLU A 117 -9.31 9.81 -3.27
N ALA A 118 -10.62 9.49 -3.29
CA ALA A 118 -11.68 10.44 -2.90
C ALA A 118 -11.56 11.84 -3.54
N ASN A 119 -11.16 11.91 -4.82
CA ASN A 119 -10.91 13.16 -5.56
C ASN A 119 -9.86 14.11 -4.94
N ILE A 120 -8.96 13.59 -4.11
CA ILE A 120 -7.81 14.34 -3.57
C ILE A 120 -6.50 13.67 -4.00
N VAL A 121 -5.52 14.50 -4.36
CA VAL A 121 -4.15 14.05 -4.62
C VAL A 121 -3.39 14.09 -3.31
N ILE A 122 -2.86 12.94 -2.91
CA ILE A 122 -2.12 12.76 -1.67
C ILE A 122 -0.67 12.45 -2.02
N GLU A 123 0.24 13.22 -1.47
CA GLU A 123 1.68 12.93 -1.48
C GLU A 123 2.15 12.80 -0.04
N TYR A 124 2.78 11.67 0.27
CA TYR A 124 3.30 11.38 1.60
C TYR A 124 4.75 10.93 1.50
N SER A 125 5.61 11.52 2.33
CA SER A 125 7.04 11.24 2.40
C SER A 125 7.45 10.90 3.82
N LEU A 126 8.29 9.89 3.98
CA LEU A 126 8.84 9.45 5.27
C LEU A 126 10.32 9.13 5.09
N SER A 127 11.17 9.69 5.94
CA SER A 127 12.57 9.31 6.07
C SER A 127 12.85 8.95 7.53
N ALA A 128 13.45 7.78 7.75
CA ALA A 128 13.78 7.29 9.08
C ALA A 128 15.22 6.78 9.13
N ASP A 129 15.91 7.14 10.19
CA ASP A 129 17.15 6.50 10.59
C ASP A 129 16.79 5.17 11.27
N LEU A 130 17.07 4.09 10.57
CA LEU A 130 16.78 2.72 11.02
C LEU A 130 18.05 2.00 11.50
N GLY A 131 19.22 2.64 11.42
CA GLY A 131 20.52 2.00 11.64
C GLY A 131 21.11 1.40 10.37
N ALA A 132 22.23 0.71 10.52
CA ALA A 132 22.80 -0.09 9.44
C ALA A 132 22.02 -1.41 9.24
N PHE A 133 22.30 -2.12 8.16
CA PHE A 133 21.71 -3.44 7.93
C PHE A 133 22.12 -4.41 9.06
N LEU A 134 21.14 -5.12 9.65
CA LEU A 134 21.27 -5.98 10.83
C LEU A 134 21.63 -5.27 12.14
N ASP A 135 21.57 -3.94 12.18
CA ASP A 135 21.77 -3.19 13.41
C ASP A 135 20.49 -3.23 14.27
N THR A 136 20.52 -4.07 15.31
CA THR A 136 19.41 -4.21 16.26
C THR A 136 19.46 -3.23 17.41
N ASP A 137 20.62 -2.59 17.64
CA ASP A 137 20.87 -1.78 18.83
C ASP A 137 20.69 -0.28 18.55
N ASN A 138 20.57 0.11 17.27
CA ASN A 138 20.37 1.51 16.90
C ASN A 138 19.07 2.09 17.46
N LYS A 139 19.18 3.31 17.99
CA LYS A 139 18.02 4.12 18.39
C LYS A 139 17.40 4.76 17.16
N ARG A 140 16.33 4.15 16.69
CA ARG A 140 15.62 4.60 15.48
C ARG A 140 14.98 5.96 15.70
N LYS A 141 14.97 6.77 14.64
CA LYS A 141 14.27 8.06 14.66
C LYS A 141 13.70 8.42 13.30
N ILE A 142 12.58 9.12 13.31
CA ILE A 142 12.01 9.77 12.14
C ILE A 142 12.81 11.05 11.91
N VAL A 143 13.47 11.13 10.75
CA VAL A 143 14.27 12.28 10.33
C VAL A 143 13.43 13.27 9.53
N HIS A 144 12.47 12.75 8.76
CA HIS A 144 11.57 13.56 7.95
C HIS A 144 10.20 12.88 7.82
N GLU A 145 9.13 13.67 7.88
CA GLU A 145 7.78 13.23 7.56
C GLU A 145 7.00 14.40 6.97
N SER A 146 6.35 14.22 5.82
CA SER A 146 5.55 15.29 5.22
C SER A 146 4.31 14.76 4.52
N LEU A 147 3.26 15.60 4.55
CA LEU A 147 2.01 15.37 3.86
C LEU A 147 1.67 16.60 3.02
N ILE A 148 1.40 16.37 1.74
CA ILE A 148 0.98 17.39 0.78
C ILE A 148 -0.33 16.91 0.16
N ILE A 149 -1.33 17.79 0.12
CA ILE A 149 -2.66 17.51 -0.44
C ILE A 149 -2.93 18.52 -1.54
N ASN A 150 -3.27 18.03 -2.74
CA ASN A 150 -3.52 18.86 -3.92
C ASN A 150 -2.40 19.88 -4.15
N GLU A 151 -1.15 19.43 -4.03
CA GLU A 151 0.10 20.22 -4.16
C GLU A 151 0.30 21.32 -3.10
N LYS A 152 -0.55 21.38 -2.07
CA LYS A 152 -0.38 22.27 -0.92
C LYS A 152 0.18 21.49 0.26
N PRO A 153 1.29 21.94 0.88
CA PRO A 153 1.81 21.29 2.07
C PRO A 153 0.81 21.41 3.22
N ILE A 154 0.66 20.34 4.00
CA ILE A 154 -0.21 20.27 5.17
C ILE A 154 0.63 20.31 6.44
N PHE A 155 1.65 19.44 6.50
CA PHE A 155 2.67 19.50 7.53
C PHE A 155 4.03 19.05 6.99
N LEU A 156 5.06 19.52 7.67
CA LEU A 156 6.45 19.10 7.51
C LEU A 156 7.03 18.89 8.89
N ARG A 157 7.52 17.68 9.15
CA ARG A 157 8.26 17.32 10.34
C ARG A 157 9.70 17.02 9.94
N ASN A 158 10.63 17.76 10.51
CA ASN A 158 12.06 17.42 10.55
C ASN A 158 12.45 17.30 12.03
N GLU A 159 13.43 18.07 12.50
CA GLU A 159 13.73 18.25 13.93
C GLU A 159 12.57 18.92 14.70
N SER A 160 11.76 19.72 14.00
CA SER A 160 10.55 20.32 14.54
C SER A 160 9.37 20.13 13.59
N LEU A 161 8.16 20.37 14.09
CA LEU A 161 6.93 20.29 13.31
C LEU A 161 6.51 21.69 12.84
N GLU A 162 6.29 21.79 11.54
CA GLU A 162 5.65 22.91 10.85
C GLU A 162 4.29 22.44 10.31
N VAL A 163 3.24 23.18 10.64
CA VAL A 163 1.88 22.96 10.12
C VAL A 163 1.52 24.16 9.27
N PHE A 164 1.07 23.91 8.04
CA PHE A 164 0.75 24.93 7.05
C PHE A 164 -0.74 25.25 7.03
N SER A 165 -1.18 26.09 6.08
CA SER A 165 -2.61 26.34 5.88
C SER A 165 -3.35 25.03 5.58
N LEU A 166 -4.44 24.81 6.33
CA LEU A 166 -5.31 23.64 6.20
C LEU A 166 -6.56 23.92 5.37
N ASP A 167 -6.62 25.06 4.67
CA ASP A 167 -7.78 25.47 3.88
C ASP A 167 -8.19 24.41 2.85
N VAL A 168 -7.21 23.69 2.29
CA VAL A 168 -7.45 22.66 1.27
C VAL A 168 -8.15 21.42 1.82
N ILE A 169 -8.15 21.23 3.14
CA ILE A 169 -8.77 20.10 3.84
C ILE A 169 -9.81 20.56 4.87
N LYS A 170 -10.31 21.81 4.78
CA LYS A 170 -11.21 22.42 5.77
C LYS A 170 -12.40 21.52 6.13
N GLU A 171 -13.02 20.87 5.14
CA GLU A 171 -14.17 19.98 5.31
C GLU A 171 -13.83 18.63 6.00
N LEU A 172 -12.54 18.28 6.02
CA LEU A 172 -12.02 17.06 6.61
C LEU A 172 -11.46 17.26 8.02
N LEU A 173 -11.35 18.51 8.50
CA LEU A 173 -10.85 18.80 9.85
C LEU A 173 -11.79 18.26 10.93
N VAL A 174 -11.24 18.04 12.13
CA VAL A 174 -12.04 17.78 13.33
C VAL A 174 -12.88 19.00 13.68
N ASN A 175 -14.05 18.76 14.27
CA ASN A 175 -14.92 19.83 14.75
C ASN A 175 -14.14 20.71 15.74
N GLU A 176 -14.35 22.02 15.73
CA GLU A 176 -13.73 23.00 16.66
C GLU A 176 -12.21 23.24 16.46
N PHE A 177 -11.57 22.67 15.42
CA PHE A 177 -10.16 22.96 15.15
C PHE A 177 -9.90 24.46 14.93
N GLU A 178 -10.79 25.16 14.23
CA GLU A 178 -10.59 26.60 13.94
C GLU A 178 -10.47 27.43 15.22
N GLU A 179 -11.28 27.11 16.24
CA GLU A 179 -11.29 27.79 17.54
C GLU A 179 -10.04 27.47 18.37
N ASN A 180 -9.51 26.26 18.25
CA ASN A 180 -8.39 25.73 19.05
C ASN A 180 -7.09 25.53 18.27
N SER A 181 -6.97 26.12 17.08
CA SER A 181 -5.87 25.84 16.14
C SER A 181 -4.48 26.08 16.73
N LYS A 182 -4.29 27.20 17.45
CA LYS A 182 -3.01 27.56 18.08
C LYS A 182 -2.58 26.57 19.15
N SER A 183 -3.49 26.18 20.05
CA SER A 183 -3.20 25.23 21.12
C SER A 183 -2.95 23.83 20.58
N ALA A 184 -3.73 23.38 19.59
CA ALA A 184 -3.53 22.10 18.92
C ALA A 184 -2.15 22.01 18.26
N ILE A 185 -1.74 23.06 17.52
CA ILE A 185 -0.41 23.11 16.90
C ILE A 185 0.70 23.12 17.96
N GLN A 186 0.54 23.86 19.06
CA GLN A 186 1.54 23.89 20.12
C GLN A 186 1.70 22.53 20.81
N LEU A 187 0.58 21.85 21.12
CA LEU A 187 0.60 20.51 21.70
C LEU A 187 1.19 19.48 20.73
N ALA A 188 0.92 19.59 19.44
CA ALA A 188 1.51 18.72 18.42
C ALA A 188 3.05 18.87 18.38
N LYS A 189 3.55 20.10 18.49
CA LYS A 189 4.99 20.38 18.50
C LYS A 189 5.69 19.86 19.75
N SER A 190 5.05 19.90 20.92
CA SER A 190 5.64 19.46 22.19
C SER A 190 5.62 17.95 22.41
N ASN A 191 4.75 17.21 21.70
CA ASN A 191 4.53 15.78 21.91
C ASN A 191 5.00 14.91 20.73
N LEU A 192 6.01 15.37 19.98
CA LEU A 192 6.62 14.53 18.94
C LEU A 192 7.39 13.38 19.59
N ASN A 193 7.20 12.17 19.07
CA ASN A 193 7.93 10.97 19.48
C ASN A 193 8.81 10.50 18.32
N ASP A 194 10.08 10.24 18.57
CA ASP A 194 11.07 9.90 17.55
C ASP A 194 10.71 8.66 16.72
N GLU A 195 9.92 7.74 17.27
CA GLU A 195 9.57 6.48 16.59
C GLU A 195 8.13 6.43 16.06
N GLU A 196 7.28 7.41 16.39
CA GLU A 196 5.87 7.41 16.00
C GLU A 196 5.60 8.40 14.86
N LEU A 197 4.86 7.95 13.85
CA LEU A 197 4.47 8.78 12.71
C LEU A 197 3.48 9.86 13.20
N PHE A 198 3.79 11.10 12.89
CA PHE A 198 2.91 12.23 13.16
C PHE A 198 1.57 12.05 12.46
N LEU A 199 1.54 11.53 11.23
CA LEU A 199 0.32 11.23 10.48
C LEU A 199 -0.67 10.36 11.29
N SER A 200 -0.17 9.27 11.87
CA SER A 200 -0.99 8.23 12.49
C SER A 200 -1.44 8.57 13.91
N HIS A 201 -0.68 9.41 14.62
CA HIS A 201 -0.95 9.80 16.00
C HIS A 201 -1.36 11.28 16.12
N GLY A 202 -0.39 12.21 16.03
CA GLY A 202 -0.64 13.63 16.24
C GLY A 202 -1.65 14.23 15.26
N PHE A 203 -1.41 14.06 13.96
CA PHE A 203 -2.27 14.58 12.90
C PHE A 203 -3.69 13.99 12.95
N LYS A 204 -3.80 12.67 13.08
CA LYS A 204 -5.08 11.95 13.18
C LYS A 204 -5.94 12.47 14.34
N ASN A 205 -5.34 12.65 15.52
CA ASN A 205 -6.09 12.98 16.74
C ASN A 205 -6.37 14.47 16.86
N MET A 206 -5.46 15.34 16.41
CA MET A 206 -5.56 16.78 16.64
C MET A 206 -6.08 17.57 15.42
N PHE A 207 -5.99 17.03 14.20
CA PHE A 207 -6.25 17.79 12.97
C PHE A 207 -7.34 17.13 12.11
N SER A 208 -7.14 15.89 11.69
CA SER A 208 -8.09 15.23 10.77
C SER A 208 -8.02 13.70 10.84
N SER A 209 -8.92 13.10 11.61
CA SER A 209 -9.13 11.65 11.60
C SER A 209 -9.74 11.16 10.27
N LYS A 210 -10.56 12.01 9.62
CA LYS A 210 -11.19 11.73 8.32
C LYS A 210 -10.14 11.54 7.22
N LEU A 211 -9.18 12.46 7.09
CA LEU A 211 -8.14 12.39 6.06
C LEU A 211 -7.24 11.16 6.26
N VAL A 212 -6.82 10.90 7.51
CA VAL A 212 -6.01 9.72 7.82
C VAL A 212 -6.77 8.43 7.51
N THR A 213 -8.09 8.40 7.73
CA THR A 213 -8.94 7.26 7.37
C THR A 213 -8.98 7.04 5.85
N ILE A 214 -9.04 8.12 5.04
CA ILE A 214 -8.97 8.00 3.58
C ILE A 214 -7.63 7.38 3.14
N ILE A 215 -6.52 7.84 3.72
CA ILE A 215 -5.17 7.34 3.42
C ILE A 215 -5.05 5.86 3.81
N ASN A 216 -5.43 5.52 5.05
CA ASN A 216 -5.33 4.14 5.56
C ASN A 216 -6.24 3.19 4.77
N ASN A 217 -7.47 3.59 4.48
CA ASN A 217 -8.38 2.77 3.67
C ASN A 217 -7.84 2.51 2.27
N TRP A 218 -7.18 3.51 1.66
CA TRP A 218 -6.52 3.32 0.36
C TRP A 218 -5.36 2.34 0.47
N LEU A 219 -4.48 2.52 1.46
CA LEU A 219 -3.33 1.64 1.68
C LEU A 219 -3.75 0.20 1.95
N GLU A 220 -4.77 0.00 2.79
CA GLU A 220 -5.25 -1.31 3.19
C GLU A 220 -5.98 -2.02 2.04
N ASN A 221 -6.96 -1.34 1.43
CA ASN A 221 -7.95 -1.98 0.55
C ASN A 221 -7.67 -1.81 -0.95
N LYS A 222 -6.89 -0.79 -1.35
CA LYS A 222 -6.65 -0.49 -2.77
C LYS A 222 -5.18 -0.64 -3.17
N PHE A 223 -4.25 -0.39 -2.27
CA PHE A 223 -2.82 -0.64 -2.45
C PHE A 223 -2.47 -2.07 -2.04
N MET A 224 -2.90 -3.03 -2.85
CA MET A 224 -2.62 -4.45 -2.62
C MET A 224 -1.20 -4.77 -3.05
N VAL A 225 -0.40 -5.30 -2.13
CA VAL A 225 0.98 -5.72 -2.39
C VAL A 225 1.08 -7.23 -2.26
N ILE A 226 1.40 -7.90 -3.37
CA ILE A 226 1.52 -9.35 -3.44
C ILE A 226 3.01 -9.67 -3.59
N TYR A 227 3.67 -10.01 -2.48
CA TYR A 227 5.11 -10.28 -2.47
C TYR A 227 5.46 -11.71 -2.91
N ARG A 228 4.60 -12.68 -2.55
CA ARG A 228 4.70 -14.08 -2.97
C ARG A 228 3.35 -14.55 -3.50
N ALA A 229 3.30 -14.87 -4.79
CA ALA A 229 2.08 -15.32 -5.44
C ALA A 229 1.59 -16.67 -4.90
N ASP A 230 2.51 -17.54 -4.49
CA ASP A 230 2.20 -18.85 -3.89
C ASP A 230 1.64 -18.74 -2.46
N SER A 231 1.81 -17.58 -1.81
CA SER A 231 1.18 -17.29 -0.52
C SER A 231 -0.25 -16.76 -0.65
N LEU A 232 -0.73 -16.51 -1.88
CA LEU A 232 -2.11 -16.08 -2.09
C LEU A 232 -3.07 -17.26 -2.03
N GLN A 233 -3.92 -17.24 -1.01
CA GLN A 233 -5.11 -18.08 -0.98
C GLN A 233 -6.30 -17.26 -1.50
N LEU A 234 -6.70 -17.51 -2.75
CA LEU A 234 -7.92 -16.97 -3.34
C LEU A 234 -9.15 -17.69 -2.76
N ILE A 235 -9.45 -17.42 -1.49
CA ILE A 235 -10.66 -17.94 -0.85
C ILE A 235 -11.80 -16.97 -1.16
N ARG A 236 -12.68 -17.38 -2.07
CA ARG A 236 -13.89 -16.60 -2.37
C ARG A 236 -14.84 -16.68 -1.16
N LYS A 237 -15.02 -15.55 -0.45
CA LYS A 237 -16.02 -15.44 0.62
C LYS A 237 -17.41 -15.29 -0.01
N PHE A 238 -18.21 -16.35 0.03
CA PHE A 238 -19.62 -16.29 -0.37
C PHE A 238 -20.44 -15.67 0.77
N ALA A 239 -21.34 -14.74 0.46
CA ALA A 239 -22.30 -14.25 1.45
C ALA A 239 -23.39 -15.30 1.67
N GLY A 240 -23.42 -15.92 2.85
CA GLY A 240 -24.40 -16.96 3.21
C GLY A 240 -24.26 -18.25 2.38
N PRO A 241 -23.09 -18.94 2.43
CA PRO A 241 -22.91 -20.17 1.67
C PRO A 241 -23.87 -21.25 2.16
N LYS A 242 -24.60 -21.89 1.25
CA LYS A 242 -25.39 -23.07 1.58
C LYS A 242 -24.43 -24.24 1.81
N LYS A 243 -24.67 -25.03 2.86
CA LYS A 243 -23.89 -26.26 3.09
C LYS A 243 -24.11 -27.22 1.91
N LYS A 244 -23.07 -27.95 1.50
CA LYS A 244 -23.08 -28.90 0.36
C LYS A 244 -23.47 -28.28 -0.98
N SER A 245 -23.07 -27.04 -1.26
CA SER A 245 -23.30 -26.43 -2.58
C SER A 245 -22.01 -26.24 -3.36
N VAL A 246 -22.14 -26.39 -4.68
CA VAL A 246 -21.11 -26.04 -5.65
C VAL A 246 -21.51 -24.72 -6.31
N TYR A 247 -20.63 -23.73 -6.23
CA TYR A 247 -20.82 -22.43 -6.87
C TYR A 247 -20.01 -22.38 -8.16
N ILE A 248 -20.68 -22.47 -9.31
CA ILE A 248 -20.06 -22.31 -10.62
C ILE A 248 -19.84 -20.83 -10.87
N GLU A 249 -18.59 -20.42 -11.08
CA GLU A 249 -18.29 -19.03 -11.42
C GLU A 249 -18.27 -18.82 -12.93
N LYS A 250 -19.23 -18.03 -13.43
CA LYS A 250 -19.32 -17.69 -14.85
C LYS A 250 -18.05 -17.01 -15.38
N THR A 251 -17.58 -15.96 -14.71
CA THR A 251 -16.40 -15.18 -15.15
C THR A 251 -15.12 -16.03 -15.22
N LEU A 252 -14.91 -16.92 -14.25
CA LEU A 252 -13.71 -17.75 -14.17
C LEU A 252 -13.74 -18.86 -15.23
N ASN A 253 -14.92 -19.40 -15.55
CA ASN A 253 -15.10 -20.32 -16.67
C ASN A 253 -14.97 -19.63 -18.03
N GLU A 254 -15.48 -18.40 -18.19
CA GLU A 254 -15.29 -17.61 -19.41
C GLU A 254 -13.80 -17.32 -19.63
N ALA A 255 -13.09 -16.88 -18.59
CA ALA A 255 -11.65 -16.70 -18.65
C ALA A 255 -10.92 -18.01 -19.00
N ALA A 256 -11.25 -19.12 -18.33
CA ALA A 256 -10.67 -20.44 -18.61
C ALA A 256 -10.87 -20.87 -20.08
N ASN A 257 -12.05 -20.63 -20.65
CA ASN A 257 -12.32 -20.88 -22.07
C ASN A 257 -11.45 -20.02 -22.99
N TYR A 258 -11.26 -18.73 -22.67
CA TYR A 258 -10.33 -17.87 -23.43
C TYR A 258 -8.87 -18.36 -23.34
N PHE A 259 -8.48 -18.99 -22.23
CA PHE A 259 -7.18 -19.62 -22.04
C PHE A 259 -7.08 -21.05 -22.63
N GLY A 260 -8.14 -21.56 -23.29
CA GLY A 260 -8.17 -22.87 -23.94
C GLY A 260 -8.47 -24.05 -23.00
N ILE A 261 -8.92 -23.79 -21.78
CA ILE A 261 -9.36 -24.80 -20.81
C ILE A 261 -10.87 -25.00 -20.96
N ASN A 262 -11.26 -25.99 -21.78
CA ASN A 262 -12.66 -26.18 -22.19
C ASN A 262 -13.27 -27.49 -21.66
N SER A 263 -12.49 -28.33 -20.96
CA SER A 263 -12.88 -29.71 -20.64
C SER A 263 -13.86 -29.82 -19.47
N ASN A 264 -13.69 -29.00 -18.43
CA ASN A 264 -14.49 -29.09 -17.21
C ASN A 264 -14.85 -27.71 -16.68
N ALA A 265 -16.06 -27.58 -16.13
CA ALA A 265 -16.46 -26.37 -15.43
C ALA A 265 -15.67 -26.23 -14.12
N LEU A 266 -15.20 -25.03 -13.83
CA LEU A 266 -14.57 -24.67 -12.56
C LEU A 266 -15.62 -24.15 -11.59
N GLY A 267 -15.59 -24.62 -10.34
CA GLY A 267 -16.48 -24.11 -9.30
C GLY A 267 -15.94 -24.32 -7.90
N TYR A 268 -16.47 -23.54 -6.97
CA TYR A 268 -16.09 -23.59 -5.57
C TYR A 268 -16.98 -24.57 -4.82
N VAL A 269 -16.37 -25.51 -4.11
CA VAL A 269 -17.07 -26.48 -3.27
C VAL A 269 -17.06 -25.99 -1.83
N VAL A 270 -18.25 -25.88 -1.23
CA VAL A 270 -18.39 -25.60 0.20
C VAL A 270 -18.52 -26.92 0.97
N PRO A 271 -17.49 -27.31 1.76
CA PRO A 271 -17.52 -28.54 2.54
C PRO A 271 -18.59 -28.49 3.65
N GLU A 272 -18.97 -29.67 4.18
CA GLU A 272 -19.99 -29.82 5.23
C GLU A 272 -19.55 -29.25 6.59
N ASP A 273 -18.25 -29.34 6.86
CA ASP A 273 -17.62 -28.79 8.05
C ASP A 273 -17.30 -27.31 7.85
N ASN A 274 -17.85 -26.47 8.74
CA ASN A 274 -17.62 -25.03 8.77
C ASN A 274 -16.15 -24.65 9.07
N THR A 275 -15.29 -25.62 9.34
CA THR A 275 -13.84 -25.45 9.59
C THR A 275 -12.98 -25.67 8.35
N ALA A 276 -13.53 -26.22 7.27
CA ALA A 276 -12.78 -26.50 6.06
C ALA A 276 -12.89 -25.36 5.05
N ASP A 277 -11.75 -24.92 4.52
CA ASP A 277 -11.69 -23.84 3.54
C ASP A 277 -12.41 -24.20 2.24
N ILE A 278 -13.03 -23.20 1.63
CA ILE A 278 -13.68 -23.31 0.33
C ILE A 278 -12.61 -23.57 -0.72
N LYS A 279 -12.78 -24.65 -1.51
CA LYS A 279 -11.80 -25.06 -2.52
C LYS A 279 -12.34 -24.87 -3.93
N LEU A 280 -11.51 -24.33 -4.82
CA LEU A 280 -11.78 -24.33 -6.25
C LEU A 280 -11.52 -25.74 -6.79
N CYS A 281 -12.50 -26.31 -7.48
CA CYS A 281 -12.43 -27.67 -8.02
C CYS A 281 -12.89 -27.69 -9.48
N SER A 282 -12.39 -28.70 -10.19
CA SER A 282 -12.92 -29.08 -11.49
C SER A 282 -14.18 -29.93 -11.28
N ILE A 283 -15.29 -29.52 -11.89
CA ILE A 283 -16.58 -30.21 -11.80
C ILE A 283 -16.66 -31.19 -12.95
N PHE A 284 -16.72 -32.48 -12.60
CA PHE A 284 -16.97 -33.56 -13.53
C PHE A 284 -18.46 -33.88 -13.52
N ASN A 285 -19.11 -33.78 -14.68
CA ASN A 285 -20.42 -34.38 -14.85
C ASN A 285 -20.21 -35.89 -14.95
N LYS A 286 -20.73 -36.67 -13.99
CA LYS A 286 -20.86 -38.12 -14.21
C LYS A 286 -21.77 -38.31 -15.42
N SER A 287 -21.23 -38.83 -16.51
CA SER A 287 -22.06 -39.46 -17.52
C SER A 287 -22.59 -40.75 -16.91
N ASP A 288 -23.90 -40.86 -16.73
CA ASP A 288 -24.56 -42.15 -16.50
C ASP A 288 -24.32 -43.03 -17.74
N LYS A 289 -23.18 -43.72 -17.77
CA LYS A 289 -22.93 -44.83 -18.67
C LYS A 289 -23.20 -46.11 -17.88
N GLY A 290 -24.46 -46.53 -17.97
CA GLY A 290 -24.95 -47.90 -17.89
C GLY A 290 -24.30 -48.84 -16.89
N GLU A 291 -24.96 -49.04 -15.76
CA GLU A 291 -25.12 -50.41 -15.26
C GLU A 291 -26.11 -51.12 -16.19
N SER A 292 -25.61 -52.13 -16.90
CA SER A 292 -26.39 -53.21 -17.50
C SER A 292 -26.10 -54.48 -16.73
#